data_AF-A0A3B0SUX5-F1
#
_entry.id   AF-A0A3B0SUX5-F1
#
_cell.length_a   1.000
_cell.length_b   1.000
_cell.length_c   1.000
_cell.angle_alpha   90.00
_cell.angle_beta   90.00
_cell.angle_gamma   90.00
#
_symmetry.space_group_name_H-M   'P 1'
#
loop_
_entity.id
_entity.type
_entity.pdbx_description
1 polymer ?
#
loop_
_entity_poly.entity_id
_entity_poly.type
_entity_poly.pdbx_seq_one_letter_code
_entity_poly.pdbx_strand_id
1 'polypeptide(L)'
;MMYDSPDIKGSFFVAVVCSCRKFSKNLLCSLNAMSNGMNFNNSKKAVGRRMIKHRVRTVVLSAVAATSLVWGAGSAGATDLNQVLEVGIKANQVAQQSQEKINKTVDQTDKIIGDYKAVLRTIEGLRIYNAQLQRQIDLQVVEMGKLTKSIKGVTYVKRQITPLMMKMVDALGEFIEKDLPIKREERIAGIERLRELMDNPNVDASEKFRSVFELYQIESEYGRAVQAYTDKVIIGGNELEVDMLHIGRIALVYQTRDGVESGMWDHAAEEWVPLDESYRKPIKKALAVAQKKAAADTLLRLPLTAPIPGKMETAK
;
A
#
# COMPACT_ATOMS: atom_id res chain seq x y z
N MET A 1 -7.89 -22.07 -41.85
CA MET A 1 -7.94 -20.73 -41.21
C MET A 1 -6.85 -20.74 -40.14
N MET A 2 -5.56 -20.47 -40.44
CA MET A 2 -4.93 -19.19 -40.87
C MET A 2 -5.30 -18.06 -39.89
N TYR A 3 -4.40 -17.38 -39.19
CA TYR A 3 -3.02 -16.91 -39.47
C TYR A 3 -2.13 -17.14 -38.21
N ASP A 4 -0.91 -17.69 -38.22
CA ASP A 4 0.34 -17.49 -38.99
C ASP A 4 1.19 -16.28 -38.53
N SER A 5 2.38 -16.60 -38.01
CA SER A 5 3.44 -15.71 -37.49
C SER A 5 4.21 -15.03 -38.65
N PRO A 6 5.20 -14.13 -38.42
CA PRO A 6 6.54 -14.63 -38.10
C PRO A 6 7.46 -13.73 -37.26
N ASP A 7 8.40 -14.43 -36.61
CA ASP A 7 9.74 -13.99 -36.21
C ASP A 7 10.49 -13.27 -37.34
N ILE A 8 11.21 -12.18 -37.01
CA ILE A 8 12.43 -11.79 -37.73
C ILE A 8 13.50 -11.38 -36.71
N LYS A 9 14.37 -12.35 -36.40
CA LYS A 9 15.77 -12.09 -36.04
C LYS A 9 16.58 -11.98 -37.35
N GLY A 10 17.42 -10.95 -37.44
CA GLY A 10 18.68 -11.03 -38.19
C GLY A 10 18.64 -10.62 -39.66
N SER A 11 18.70 -9.32 -39.93
CA SER A 11 19.50 -8.78 -41.04
C SER A 11 19.69 -7.27 -40.89
N PHE A 12 20.58 -6.89 -39.97
CA PHE A 12 21.38 -5.66 -40.07
C PHE A 12 22.64 -5.84 -39.21
N PHE A 13 23.44 -6.84 -39.57
CA PHE A 13 24.86 -6.77 -39.30
C PHE A 13 25.44 -5.73 -40.28
N VAL A 14 26.45 -4.99 -39.83
CA VAL A 14 27.15 -3.89 -40.54
C VAL A 14 26.54 -2.49 -40.37
N ALA A 15 26.50 -2.01 -39.12
CA ALA A 15 26.81 -0.60 -38.81
C ALA A 15 27.27 -0.37 -37.36
N VAL A 16 27.62 -1.42 -36.60
CA VAL A 16 28.05 -1.32 -35.19
C VAL A 16 29.57 -1.19 -35.02
N VAL A 17 30.35 -1.20 -36.12
CA VAL A 17 31.81 -0.96 -36.06
C VAL A 17 32.23 0.11 -37.07
N CYS A 18 31.61 1.30 -37.03
CA CYS A 18 32.24 2.48 -37.64
C CYS A 18 31.78 3.87 -37.14
N SER A 19 30.99 3.97 -36.06
CA SER A 19 30.63 5.29 -35.49
C SER A 19 31.04 5.48 -34.02
N CYS A 20 31.74 4.51 -33.43
CA CYS A 20 32.25 4.63 -32.05
C CYS A 20 33.66 5.26 -31.98
N ARG A 21 34.17 5.85 -33.07
CA ARG A 21 35.47 6.56 -33.11
C ARG A 21 35.40 8.01 -33.61
N LYS A 22 34.20 8.55 -33.86
CA LYS A 22 34.02 9.94 -34.33
C LYS A 22 33.05 10.78 -33.51
N PHE A 23 32.57 10.28 -32.38
CA PHE A 23 31.73 11.04 -31.45
C PHE A 23 32.32 11.15 -30.02
N SER A 24 33.62 10.90 -29.85
CA SER A 24 34.34 11.16 -28.59
C SER A 24 35.35 12.31 -28.68
N LYS A 25 35.34 13.10 -29.76
CA LYS A 25 36.15 14.33 -29.89
C LYS A 25 35.35 15.63 -29.84
N ASN A 26 34.03 15.60 -30.01
CA ASN A 26 33.18 16.79 -29.84
C ASN A 26 32.60 16.95 -28.43
N LEU A 27 32.75 15.96 -27.54
CA LEU A 27 32.35 16.10 -26.12
C LEU A 27 33.50 16.51 -25.19
N LEU A 28 34.74 16.59 -25.69
CA LEU A 28 35.92 17.02 -24.91
C LEU A 28 36.47 18.40 -25.36
N CYS A 29 35.85 19.03 -26.36
CA CYS A 29 36.17 20.41 -26.76
C CYS A 29 35.07 21.42 -26.37
N SER A 30 33.89 20.97 -25.95
CA SER A 30 32.85 21.85 -25.35
C SER A 30 32.87 21.88 -23.81
N LEU A 31 33.76 21.12 -23.17
CA LEU A 31 33.92 21.10 -21.71
C LEU A 31 35.17 21.82 -21.19
N ASN A 32 35.97 22.41 -22.07
CA ASN A 32 37.09 23.28 -21.69
C ASN A 32 36.96 24.73 -22.21
N ALA A 33 35.78 25.09 -22.71
CA ALA A 33 35.44 26.44 -23.12
C ALA A 33 34.19 26.94 -22.40
N MET A 34 34.12 26.71 -21.09
CA MET A 34 33.16 27.41 -20.22
C MET A 34 33.64 27.45 -18.75
N SER A 35 34.95 27.54 -18.52
CA SER A 35 35.53 27.95 -17.23
C SER A 35 36.02 29.41 -17.24
N ASN A 36 35.66 30.19 -18.26
CA ASN A 36 35.93 31.62 -18.34
C ASN A 36 34.66 32.35 -18.76
N GLY A 37 33.77 32.56 -17.79
CA GLY A 37 32.45 33.16 -17.99
C GLY A 37 32.14 34.13 -16.86
N MET A 38 32.83 35.26 -16.90
CA MET A 38 32.41 36.53 -16.30
C MET A 38 32.15 36.54 -14.79
N ASN A 39 33.26 36.68 -14.06
CA ASN A 39 33.31 37.40 -12.80
C ASN A 39 32.53 38.74 -12.90
N PHE A 40 31.27 38.76 -12.44
CA PHE A 40 30.48 39.98 -12.29
C PHE A 40 30.95 40.86 -11.11
N ASN A 41 32.10 40.55 -10.53
CA ASN A 41 32.76 41.35 -9.50
C ASN A 41 33.66 42.48 -10.07
N ASN A 42 33.77 42.60 -11.40
CA ASN A 42 34.58 43.64 -12.05
C ASN A 42 33.81 44.92 -12.45
N SER A 43 32.47 44.91 -12.45
CA SER A 43 31.67 46.11 -12.77
C SER A 43 31.75 47.17 -11.66
N LYS A 44 31.67 46.76 -10.38
CA LYS A 44 31.80 47.68 -9.24
C LYS A 44 33.20 48.34 -9.15
N LYS A 45 34.27 47.62 -9.55
CA LYS A 45 35.64 48.17 -9.61
C LYS A 45 35.86 49.10 -10.80
N ALA A 46 35.20 48.89 -11.94
CA ALA A 46 35.37 49.73 -13.14
C ALA A 46 34.63 51.08 -13.05
N VAL A 47 33.46 51.12 -12.40
CA VAL A 47 32.69 52.38 -12.22
C VAL A 47 33.30 53.24 -11.11
N GLY A 48 33.73 52.65 -9.99
CA GLY A 48 34.43 53.38 -8.92
C GLY A 48 35.76 54.00 -9.37
N ARG A 49 36.51 53.31 -10.25
CA ARG A 49 37.81 53.80 -10.75
C ARG A 49 37.71 54.92 -11.78
N ARG A 50 36.56 55.04 -12.48
CA ARG A 50 36.34 56.09 -13.48
C ARG A 50 35.92 57.43 -12.84
N MET A 51 35.13 57.39 -11.76
CA MET A 51 34.78 58.61 -11.00
C MET A 51 35.97 59.20 -10.22
N ILE A 52 36.87 58.37 -9.69
CA ILE A 52 38.07 58.84 -8.98
C ILE A 52 39.01 59.59 -9.93
N LYS A 53 39.19 59.13 -11.18
CA LYS A 53 40.07 59.80 -12.16
C LYS A 53 39.58 61.19 -12.57
N HIS A 54 38.27 61.39 -12.72
CA HIS A 54 37.73 62.71 -13.07
C HIS A 54 37.81 63.71 -11.92
N ARG A 55 37.58 63.27 -10.67
CA ARG A 55 37.71 64.15 -9.48
C ARG A 55 39.17 64.51 -9.18
N VAL A 56 40.13 63.61 -9.42
CA VAL A 56 41.56 63.90 -9.20
C VAL A 56 42.11 64.86 -10.28
N ARG A 57 41.66 64.73 -11.53
CA ARG A 57 42.13 65.59 -12.63
C ARG A 57 41.61 67.03 -12.52
N THR A 58 40.39 67.24 -12.02
CA THR A 58 39.86 68.59 -11.75
C THR A 58 40.50 69.25 -10.53
N VAL A 59 40.84 68.49 -9.47
CA VAL A 59 41.51 69.02 -8.27
C VAL A 59 42.97 69.44 -8.54
N VAL A 60 43.71 68.69 -9.37
CA VAL A 60 45.10 69.03 -9.73
C VAL A 60 45.19 70.26 -10.64
N LEU A 61 44.24 70.44 -11.56
CA LEU A 61 44.17 71.62 -12.44
C LEU A 61 43.86 72.92 -11.67
N SER A 62 43.05 72.87 -10.62
CA SER A 62 42.81 74.04 -9.75
C SER A 62 44.00 74.40 -8.86
N ALA A 63 44.87 73.44 -8.52
CA ALA A 63 46.02 73.69 -7.64
C ALA A 63 47.20 74.39 -8.35
N VAL A 64 47.39 74.17 -9.66
CA VAL A 64 48.49 74.78 -10.44
C VAL A 64 48.18 76.21 -10.87
N ALA A 65 46.90 76.56 -11.03
CA ALA A 65 46.48 77.94 -11.33
C ALA A 65 46.66 78.89 -10.12
N ALA A 66 46.60 78.37 -8.89
CA ALA A 66 46.75 79.18 -7.68
C ALA A 66 48.21 79.57 -7.36
N THR A 67 49.20 78.84 -7.86
CA THR A 67 50.63 79.06 -7.52
C THR A 67 51.38 80.00 -8.47
N SER A 68 50.82 80.36 -9.62
CA SER A 68 51.47 81.24 -10.60
C SER A 68 51.16 82.74 -10.45
N LEU A 69 50.32 83.13 -9.47
CA LEU A 69 49.88 84.53 -9.27
C LEU A 69 50.61 85.29 -8.15
N VAL A 70 51.69 84.76 -7.56
CA VAL A 70 52.31 85.34 -6.34
C VAL A 70 53.59 86.16 -6.61
N TRP A 71 54.10 86.24 -7.84
CA TRP A 71 55.28 87.06 -8.16
C TRP A 71 54.97 88.17 -9.16
N GLY A 72 54.56 89.34 -8.65
CA GLY A 72 54.57 90.60 -9.41
C GLY A 72 53.49 91.59 -8.99
N ALA A 73 53.88 92.62 -8.23
CA ALA A 73 53.10 93.77 -7.71
C ALA A 73 52.10 93.41 -6.57
N GLY A 74 52.17 93.98 -5.37
CA GLY A 74 52.49 95.37 -5.04
C GLY A 74 51.21 96.05 -4.51
N SER A 75 50.90 95.81 -3.23
CA SER A 75 49.97 96.58 -2.39
C SER A 75 48.67 97.09 -3.05
N ALA A 76 47.64 96.24 -3.11
CA ALA A 76 46.23 96.65 -3.13
C ALA A 76 45.34 95.50 -2.63
N GLY A 77 44.58 95.72 -1.56
CA GLY A 77 43.43 94.89 -1.18
C GLY A 77 43.70 93.69 -0.26
N ALA A 78 44.01 93.95 1.01
CA ALA A 78 43.87 92.96 2.10
C ALA A 78 42.40 92.72 2.49
N THR A 79 41.47 92.68 1.52
CA THR A 79 40.02 92.76 1.80
C THR A 79 39.16 91.70 1.12
N ASP A 80 39.73 90.76 0.34
CA ASP A 80 38.94 89.77 -0.43
C ASP A 80 39.23 88.30 -0.09
N LEU A 81 40.31 88.00 0.64
CA LEU A 81 40.64 86.61 1.03
C LEU A 81 39.57 86.01 1.97
N ASN A 82 39.01 86.85 2.86
CA ASN A 82 37.91 86.45 3.74
C ASN A 82 36.60 86.24 2.98
N GLN A 83 36.34 87.02 1.93
CA GLN A 83 35.14 86.85 1.08
C GLN A 83 35.23 85.57 0.23
N VAL A 84 36.39 85.27 -0.36
CA VAL A 84 36.62 84.01 -1.09
C VAL A 84 36.52 82.79 -0.16
N LEU A 85 37.06 82.89 1.06
CA LEU A 85 36.95 81.84 2.08
C LEU A 85 35.49 81.62 2.50
N GLU A 86 34.72 82.68 2.72
CA GLU A 86 33.30 82.61 3.07
C GLU A 86 32.45 82.00 1.95
N VAL A 87 32.72 82.37 0.69
CA VAL A 87 32.08 81.76 -0.49
C VAL A 87 32.45 80.28 -0.60
N GLY A 88 33.70 79.91 -0.31
CA GLY A 88 34.14 78.51 -0.25
C GLY A 88 33.45 77.70 0.85
N ILE A 89 33.25 78.27 2.04
CA ILE A 89 32.53 77.64 3.15
C ILE A 89 31.05 77.44 2.78
N LYS A 90 30.40 78.44 2.21
CA LYS A 90 29.00 78.35 1.75
C LYS A 90 28.83 77.32 0.64
N ALA A 91 29.74 77.29 -0.34
CA ALA A 91 29.74 76.28 -1.40
C ALA A 91 29.92 74.86 -0.83
N ASN A 92 30.77 74.70 0.18
CA ASN A 92 30.98 73.42 0.86
C ASN A 92 29.73 72.98 1.66
N GLN A 93 29.06 73.91 2.34
CA GLN A 93 27.77 73.64 3.02
C GLN A 93 26.68 73.23 2.03
N VAL A 94 26.54 73.91 0.90
CA VAL A 94 25.58 73.55 -0.16
C VAL A 94 25.92 72.20 -0.79
N ALA A 95 27.21 71.91 -0.99
CA ALA A 95 27.68 70.62 -1.48
C ALA A 95 27.37 69.49 -0.49
N GLN A 96 27.56 69.71 0.82
CA GLN A 96 27.19 68.77 1.87
C GLN A 96 25.68 68.49 1.89
N GLN A 97 24.84 69.52 1.84
CA GLN A 97 23.37 69.36 1.79
C GLN A 97 22.91 68.60 0.53
N SER A 98 23.55 68.85 -0.61
CA SER A 98 23.26 68.12 -1.86
C SER A 98 23.69 66.66 -1.76
N GLN A 99 24.85 66.40 -1.15
CA GLN A 99 25.33 65.04 -0.90
C GLN A 99 24.42 64.28 0.07
N GLU A 100 23.89 64.93 1.11
CA GLU A 100 22.90 64.32 2.02
C GLU A 100 21.61 63.94 1.30
N LYS A 101 21.11 64.79 0.40
CA LYS A 101 19.93 64.47 -0.43
C LYS A 101 20.22 63.27 -1.34
N ILE A 102 21.37 63.25 -2.00
CA ILE A 102 21.81 62.11 -2.83
C ILE A 102 21.87 60.83 -2.00
N ASN A 103 22.50 60.88 -0.81
CA ASN A 103 22.60 59.73 0.07
C ASN A 103 21.21 59.19 0.48
N LYS A 104 20.28 60.09 0.87
CA LYS A 104 18.89 59.69 1.19
C LYS A 104 18.19 59.01 0.02
N THR A 105 18.33 59.53 -1.21
CA THR A 105 17.74 58.92 -2.40
C THR A 105 18.39 57.58 -2.73
N VAL A 106 19.71 57.45 -2.56
CA VAL A 106 20.43 56.18 -2.73
C VAL A 106 19.93 55.15 -1.71
N ASP A 107 19.84 55.51 -0.43
CA ASP A 107 19.34 54.61 0.62
C ASP A 107 17.90 54.15 0.37
N GLN A 108 17.02 55.06 -0.07
CA GLN A 108 15.65 54.73 -0.47
C GLN A 108 15.62 53.78 -1.68
N THR A 109 16.48 54.02 -2.67
CA THR A 109 16.58 53.18 -3.87
C THR A 109 17.08 51.79 -3.51
N ASP A 110 18.12 51.69 -2.69
CA ASP A 110 18.68 50.41 -2.24
C ASP A 110 17.66 49.62 -1.41
N LYS A 111 16.86 50.31 -0.57
CA LYS A 111 15.76 49.70 0.17
C LYS A 111 14.70 49.11 -0.78
N ILE A 112 14.22 49.88 -1.75
CA ILE A 112 13.22 49.42 -2.73
C ILE A 112 13.75 48.23 -3.55
N ILE A 113 15.02 48.28 -3.98
CA ILE A 113 15.66 47.16 -4.70
C ILE A 113 15.77 45.92 -3.80
N GLY A 114 16.07 46.10 -2.52
CA GLY A 114 16.09 45.04 -1.52
C GLY A 114 14.72 44.37 -1.36
N ASP A 115 13.68 45.18 -1.15
CA ASP A 115 12.29 44.74 -1.00
C ASP A 115 11.80 44.03 -2.27
N TYR A 116 12.07 44.59 -3.45
CA TYR A 116 11.73 43.97 -4.73
C TYR A 116 12.37 42.58 -4.89
N LYS A 117 13.66 42.44 -4.55
CA LYS A 117 14.35 41.14 -4.58
C LYS A 117 13.82 40.15 -3.55
N ALA A 118 13.34 40.62 -2.40
CA ALA A 118 12.71 39.76 -1.40
C ALA A 118 11.34 39.24 -1.90
N VAL A 119 10.54 40.11 -2.49
CA VAL A 119 9.25 39.74 -3.11
C VAL A 119 9.46 38.76 -4.27
N LEU A 120 10.45 38.98 -5.15
CA LEU A 120 10.75 38.04 -6.24
C LEU A 120 11.10 36.64 -5.74
N ARG A 121 11.93 36.53 -4.69
CA ARG A 121 12.26 35.23 -4.06
C ARG A 121 11.01 34.56 -3.48
N THR A 122 10.11 35.34 -2.91
CA THR A 122 8.83 34.83 -2.39
C THR A 122 7.95 34.30 -3.51
N ILE A 123 7.84 35.03 -4.63
CA ILE A 123 7.08 34.59 -5.82
C ILE A 123 7.66 33.29 -6.39
N GLU A 124 8.98 33.17 -6.49
CA GLU A 124 9.64 31.96 -6.97
C GLU A 124 9.39 30.76 -6.05
N GLY A 125 9.50 30.96 -4.73
CA GLY A 125 9.14 29.94 -3.74
C GLY A 125 7.68 29.49 -3.87
N LEU A 126 6.75 30.44 -3.99
CA LEU A 126 5.32 30.15 -4.18
C LEU A 126 5.03 29.42 -5.49
N ARG A 127 5.77 29.71 -6.57
CA ARG A 127 5.63 28.99 -7.85
C ARG A 127 6.05 27.54 -7.74
N ILE A 128 7.19 27.27 -7.10
CA ILE A 128 7.68 25.91 -6.87
C ILE A 128 6.69 25.14 -5.99
N TYR A 129 6.20 25.79 -4.93
CA TYR A 129 5.22 25.20 -4.01
C TYR A 129 3.90 24.86 -4.72
N ASN A 130 3.36 25.77 -5.52
CA ASN A 130 2.16 25.49 -6.33
C ASN A 130 2.38 24.34 -7.33
N ALA A 131 3.54 24.27 -7.98
CA ALA A 131 3.86 23.15 -8.87
C ALA A 131 3.95 21.81 -8.12
N GLN A 132 4.44 21.81 -6.87
CA GLN A 132 4.44 20.63 -6.01
C GLN A 132 3.01 20.23 -5.60
N LEU A 133 2.17 21.19 -5.23
CA LEU A 133 0.76 20.92 -4.91
C LEU A 133 0.01 20.33 -6.10
N GLN A 134 0.24 20.86 -7.31
CA GLN A 134 -0.37 20.31 -8.52
C GLN A 134 0.01 18.84 -8.73
N ARG A 135 1.30 18.50 -8.60
CA ARG A 135 1.75 17.11 -8.68
C ARG A 135 1.09 16.21 -7.62
N GLN A 136 0.88 16.72 -6.40
CA GLN A 136 0.18 15.96 -5.36
C GLN A 136 -1.28 15.73 -5.71
N ILE A 137 -1.97 16.74 -6.25
CA ILE A 137 -3.37 16.62 -6.71
C ILE A 137 -3.46 15.58 -7.83
N ASP A 138 -2.55 15.63 -8.82
CA ASP A 138 -2.54 14.68 -9.93
C ASP A 138 -2.35 13.24 -9.43
N LEU A 139 -1.45 13.02 -8.46
CA LEU A 139 -1.26 11.72 -7.81
C LEU A 139 -2.50 11.26 -7.02
N GLN A 140 -3.16 12.17 -6.30
CA GLN A 140 -4.39 11.86 -5.57
C GLN A 140 -5.52 11.47 -6.52
N VAL A 141 -5.67 12.14 -7.66
CA VAL A 141 -6.67 11.78 -8.68
C VAL A 141 -6.43 10.37 -9.22
N VAL A 142 -5.17 10.02 -9.51
CA VAL A 142 -4.81 8.65 -9.91
C VAL A 142 -5.17 7.64 -8.82
N GLU A 143 -4.87 7.95 -7.56
CA GLU A 143 -5.15 7.07 -6.42
C GLU A 143 -6.66 6.89 -6.19
N MET A 144 -7.44 7.97 -6.31
CA MET A 144 -8.91 7.90 -6.29
C MET A 144 -9.45 6.97 -7.38
N GLY A 145 -8.86 7.02 -8.58
CA GLY A 145 -9.21 6.13 -9.68
C GLY A 145 -8.94 4.65 -9.35
N LYS A 146 -7.81 4.34 -8.72
CA LYS A 146 -7.49 2.98 -8.26
C LYS A 146 -8.44 2.52 -7.16
N LEU A 147 -8.66 3.33 -6.13
CA LEU A 147 -9.58 3.00 -5.03
C LEU A 147 -10.99 2.74 -5.54
N THR A 148 -11.47 3.55 -6.48
CA THR A 148 -12.78 3.37 -7.11
C THR A 148 -12.88 2.02 -7.84
N LYS A 149 -11.82 1.59 -8.54
CA LYS A 149 -11.77 0.27 -9.17
C LYS A 149 -11.78 -0.84 -8.12
N SER A 150 -11.01 -0.71 -7.05
CA SER A 150 -10.99 -1.69 -5.95
C SER A 150 -12.35 -1.81 -5.26
N ILE A 151 -13.04 -0.70 -5.00
CA ILE A 151 -14.40 -0.69 -4.44
C ILE A 151 -15.36 -1.46 -5.35
N LYS A 152 -15.35 -1.17 -6.66
CA LYS A 152 -16.18 -1.90 -7.64
C LYS A 152 -15.85 -3.40 -7.66
N GLY A 153 -14.57 -3.76 -7.56
CA GLY A 153 -14.10 -5.14 -7.48
C GLY A 153 -14.66 -5.87 -6.25
N VAL A 154 -14.56 -5.25 -5.07
CA VAL A 154 -15.10 -5.80 -3.82
C VAL A 154 -16.62 -5.98 -3.90
N THR A 155 -17.36 -5.01 -4.44
CA THR A 155 -18.82 -5.13 -4.63
C THR A 155 -19.19 -6.26 -5.60
N TYR A 156 -18.39 -6.50 -6.64
CA TYR A 156 -18.60 -7.62 -7.55
C TYR A 156 -18.36 -8.96 -6.84
N VAL A 157 -17.23 -9.10 -6.15
CA VAL A 157 -16.90 -10.32 -5.40
C VAL A 157 -17.95 -10.62 -4.32
N LYS A 158 -18.38 -9.62 -3.54
CA LYS A 158 -19.42 -9.78 -2.51
C LYS A 158 -20.73 -10.34 -3.09
N ARG A 159 -21.12 -9.91 -4.29
CA ARG A 159 -22.33 -10.44 -4.98
C ARG A 159 -22.18 -11.89 -5.45
N GLN A 160 -20.95 -12.34 -5.74
CA GLN A 160 -20.70 -13.70 -6.22
C GLN A 160 -20.49 -14.71 -5.10
N ILE A 161 -19.94 -14.26 -3.97
CA ILE A 161 -19.70 -15.14 -2.82
C ILE A 161 -21.02 -15.57 -2.19
N THR A 162 -22.03 -14.71 -2.07
CA THR A 162 -23.31 -15.10 -1.43
C THR A 162 -24.00 -16.29 -2.11
N PRO A 163 -24.20 -16.30 -3.45
CA PRO A 163 -24.74 -17.48 -4.12
C PRO A 163 -23.89 -18.74 -3.95
N LEU A 164 -22.56 -18.60 -3.92
CA LEU A 164 -21.66 -19.73 -3.68
C LEU A 164 -21.85 -20.29 -2.27
N MET A 165 -21.95 -19.42 -1.26
CA MET A 165 -22.21 -19.83 0.12
C MET A 165 -23.54 -20.57 0.26
N MET A 166 -24.61 -20.11 -0.41
CA MET A 166 -25.88 -20.84 -0.39
C MET A 166 -25.74 -22.25 -0.99
N LYS A 167 -25.06 -22.38 -2.14
CA LYS A 167 -24.76 -23.68 -2.73
C LYS A 167 -23.92 -24.58 -1.81
N MET A 168 -22.98 -24.00 -1.05
CA MET A 168 -22.20 -24.75 -0.07
C MET A 168 -23.08 -25.26 1.09
N VAL A 169 -24.04 -24.46 1.55
CA VAL A 169 -24.98 -24.89 2.60
C VAL A 169 -25.89 -26.00 2.08
N ASP A 170 -26.40 -25.88 0.86
CA ASP A 170 -27.26 -26.92 0.27
C ASP A 170 -26.48 -28.22 0.01
N ALA A 171 -25.26 -28.12 -0.52
CA ALA A 171 -24.39 -29.29 -0.70
C ALA A 171 -24.06 -29.97 0.63
N LEU A 172 -23.92 -29.20 1.71
CA LEU A 172 -23.74 -29.74 3.06
C LEU A 172 -25.00 -30.47 3.53
N GLY A 173 -26.19 -29.93 3.27
CA GLY A 173 -27.46 -30.60 3.55
C GLY A 173 -27.60 -31.94 2.82
N GLU A 174 -27.41 -31.95 1.50
CA GLU A 174 -27.45 -33.19 0.71
C GLU A 174 -26.41 -34.22 1.17
N PHE A 175 -25.24 -33.74 1.61
CA PHE A 175 -24.21 -34.60 2.16
C PHE A 175 -24.64 -35.25 3.47
N ILE A 176 -25.24 -34.49 4.40
CA ILE A 176 -25.74 -35.01 5.67
C ILE A 176 -26.87 -36.03 5.47
N GLU A 177 -27.74 -35.82 4.49
CA GLU A 177 -28.82 -36.74 4.15
C GLU A 177 -28.30 -38.10 3.66
N LYS A 178 -27.25 -38.12 2.85
CA LYS A 178 -26.65 -39.32 2.25
C LYS A 178 -25.61 -40.01 3.13
N ASP A 179 -25.23 -39.39 4.23
CA ASP A 179 -24.21 -39.86 5.16
C ASP A 179 -24.79 -40.74 6.28
N LEU A 180 -23.93 -41.29 7.14
CA LEU A 180 -24.37 -42.02 8.33
C LEU A 180 -25.28 -41.13 9.22
N PRO A 181 -26.31 -41.70 9.86
CA PRO A 181 -27.28 -40.98 10.70
C PRO A 181 -26.70 -40.58 12.06
N ILE A 182 -25.54 -39.91 12.07
CA ILE A 182 -24.87 -39.42 13.27
C ILE A 182 -25.50 -38.09 13.66
N LYS A 183 -26.05 -38.01 14.89
CA LYS A 183 -26.61 -36.78 15.48
C LYS A 183 -27.43 -35.95 14.48
N ARG A 184 -28.27 -36.63 13.72
CA ARG A 184 -28.94 -36.09 12.52
C ARG A 184 -29.72 -34.81 12.85
N GLU A 185 -30.45 -34.81 13.96
CA GLU A 185 -31.25 -33.67 14.40
C GLU A 185 -30.41 -32.42 14.67
N GLU A 186 -29.30 -32.55 15.42
CA GLU A 186 -28.39 -31.43 15.72
C GLU A 186 -27.78 -30.84 14.44
N ARG A 187 -27.40 -31.71 13.49
CA ARG A 187 -26.80 -31.32 12.21
C ARG A 187 -27.79 -30.59 11.31
N ILE A 188 -29.01 -31.11 11.17
CA ILE A 188 -30.08 -30.47 10.40
C ILE A 188 -30.44 -29.11 11.03
N ALA A 189 -30.56 -29.05 12.35
CA ALA A 189 -30.80 -27.79 13.06
C ALA A 189 -29.63 -26.78 12.89
N GLY A 190 -28.41 -27.26 12.70
CA GLY A 190 -27.25 -26.44 12.34
C GLY A 190 -27.36 -25.83 10.95
N ILE A 191 -27.77 -26.63 9.95
CA ILE A 191 -28.00 -26.15 8.58
C ILE A 191 -29.13 -25.13 8.54
N GLU A 192 -30.23 -25.38 9.25
CA GLU A 192 -31.38 -24.48 9.23
C GLU A 192 -31.04 -23.11 9.83
N ARG A 193 -30.35 -23.09 10.98
CA ARG A 193 -29.81 -21.84 11.55
C ARG A 193 -28.88 -21.11 10.60
N LEU A 194 -28.09 -21.85 9.82
CA LEU A 194 -27.19 -21.26 8.82
C LEU A 194 -27.97 -20.69 7.63
N ARG A 195 -29.05 -21.33 7.18
CA ARG A 195 -29.96 -20.79 6.16
C ARG A 195 -30.62 -19.49 6.62
N GLU A 196 -31.14 -19.45 7.84
CA GLU A 196 -31.69 -18.23 8.45
C GLU A 196 -30.65 -17.10 8.51
N LEU A 197 -29.40 -17.42 8.88
CA LEU A 197 -28.30 -16.46 8.89
C LEU A 197 -27.99 -15.93 7.48
N MET A 198 -28.04 -16.81 6.47
CA MET A 198 -27.80 -16.48 5.07
C MET A 198 -28.88 -15.54 4.50
N ASP A 199 -30.13 -15.70 4.92
CA ASP A 199 -31.25 -14.84 4.50
C ASP A 199 -31.31 -13.51 5.25
N ASN A 200 -30.68 -13.41 6.42
CA ASN A 200 -30.69 -12.20 7.23
C ASN A 200 -29.92 -11.04 6.54
N PRO A 201 -30.56 -9.91 6.19
CA PRO A 201 -29.90 -8.79 5.52
C PRO A 201 -28.99 -7.97 6.45
N ASN A 202 -29.16 -8.09 7.77
CA ASN A 202 -28.43 -7.31 8.77
C ASN A 202 -27.06 -7.91 9.13
N VAL A 203 -26.77 -9.11 8.65
CA VAL A 203 -25.50 -9.81 8.92
C VAL A 203 -24.53 -9.54 7.77
N ASP A 204 -23.30 -9.14 8.10
CA ASP A 204 -22.28 -8.91 7.07
C ASP A 204 -21.87 -10.23 6.38
N ALA A 205 -21.45 -10.12 5.12
CA ALA A 205 -21.00 -11.27 4.35
C ALA A 205 -19.79 -11.99 4.99
N SER A 206 -18.97 -11.28 5.75
CA SER A 206 -17.82 -11.87 6.46
C SER A 206 -18.26 -12.83 7.58
N GLU A 207 -19.32 -12.48 8.31
CA GLU A 207 -19.87 -13.34 9.36
C GLU A 207 -20.56 -14.56 8.75
N LYS A 208 -21.36 -14.36 7.70
CA LYS A 208 -21.96 -15.46 6.94
C LYS A 208 -20.91 -16.46 6.46
N PHE A 209 -19.81 -15.97 5.88
CA PHE A 209 -18.70 -16.79 5.43
C PHE A 209 -18.05 -17.55 6.58
N ARG A 210 -17.75 -16.87 7.69
CA ARG A 210 -17.17 -17.49 8.88
C ARG A 210 -18.05 -18.63 9.40
N SER A 211 -19.36 -18.40 9.53
CA SER A 211 -20.30 -19.41 10.02
C SER A 211 -20.42 -20.62 9.10
N VAL A 212 -20.39 -20.42 7.78
CA VAL A 212 -20.36 -21.53 6.82
C VAL A 212 -19.11 -22.38 7.04
N PHE A 213 -17.93 -21.76 7.12
CA PHE A 213 -16.68 -22.49 7.32
C PHE A 213 -16.59 -23.17 8.68
N GLU A 214 -17.13 -22.56 9.72
CA GLU A 214 -17.22 -23.16 11.06
C GLU A 214 -18.06 -24.45 11.01
N LEU A 215 -19.23 -24.41 10.36
CA LEU A 215 -20.06 -25.60 10.24
C LEU A 215 -19.39 -26.70 9.41
N TYR A 216 -18.70 -26.35 8.33
CA TYR A 216 -17.88 -27.29 7.55
C TYR A 216 -16.73 -27.88 8.38
N GLN A 217 -16.10 -27.10 9.25
CA GLN A 217 -15.04 -27.57 10.12
C GLN A 217 -15.58 -28.57 11.13
N ILE A 218 -16.70 -28.26 11.78
CA ILE A 218 -17.42 -29.17 12.68
C ILE A 218 -17.79 -30.46 11.94
N GLU A 219 -18.29 -30.36 10.71
CA GLU A 219 -18.64 -31.52 9.88
C GLU A 219 -17.40 -32.35 9.51
N SER A 220 -16.27 -31.70 9.24
CA SER A 220 -15.00 -32.39 9.02
C SER A 220 -14.48 -33.08 10.28
N GLU A 221 -14.74 -32.52 11.47
CA GLU A 221 -14.37 -33.13 12.74
C GLU A 221 -15.16 -34.41 12.99
N TYR A 222 -16.47 -34.45 12.67
CA TYR A 222 -17.23 -35.70 12.66
C TYR A 222 -16.58 -36.75 11.75
N GLY A 223 -16.00 -36.35 10.62
CA GLY A 223 -15.29 -37.28 9.73
C GLY A 223 -14.09 -38.00 10.33
N ARG A 224 -13.48 -37.45 11.39
CA ARG A 224 -12.22 -37.96 11.98
C ARG A 224 -12.34 -38.35 13.46
N ALA A 225 -13.41 -37.92 14.13
CA ALA A 225 -13.55 -38.08 15.57
C ALA A 225 -13.95 -39.52 15.94
N VAL A 226 -13.47 -39.97 17.10
CA VAL A 226 -13.96 -41.16 17.78
C VAL A 226 -14.76 -40.70 18.98
N GLN A 227 -16.07 -40.86 18.92
CA GLN A 227 -17.00 -40.32 19.91
C GLN A 227 -17.99 -41.38 20.37
N ALA A 228 -18.42 -41.26 21.62
CA ALA A 228 -19.51 -42.05 22.16
C ALA A 228 -20.57 -41.11 22.72
N TYR A 229 -21.84 -41.43 22.45
CA TYR A 229 -22.99 -40.69 22.95
C TYR A 229 -24.15 -41.67 23.16
N THR A 230 -25.16 -41.27 23.93
CA THR A 230 -26.36 -42.08 24.12
C THR A 230 -27.44 -41.54 23.20
N ASP A 231 -28.17 -42.43 22.54
CA ASP A 231 -29.27 -42.09 21.65
C ASP A 231 -30.37 -43.15 21.71
N LYS A 232 -31.54 -42.84 21.16
CA LYS A 232 -32.65 -43.77 21.05
C LYS A 232 -32.69 -44.35 19.66
N VAL A 233 -32.69 -45.68 19.57
CA VAL A 233 -32.75 -46.41 18.30
C VAL A 233 -33.92 -47.37 18.33
N ILE A 234 -34.65 -47.44 17.21
CA ILE A 234 -35.73 -48.41 17.02
C ILE A 234 -35.10 -49.73 16.54
N ILE A 235 -35.12 -50.75 17.39
CA ILE A 235 -34.58 -52.08 17.09
C ILE A 235 -35.74 -53.08 17.22
N GLY A 236 -36.06 -53.79 16.15
CA GLY A 236 -37.16 -54.76 16.14
C GLY A 236 -38.53 -54.17 16.48
N GLY A 237 -38.74 -52.88 16.20
CA GLY A 237 -40.00 -52.16 16.48
C GLY A 237 -40.12 -51.55 17.87
N ASN A 238 -39.12 -51.73 18.75
CA ASN A 238 -39.08 -51.12 20.08
C ASN A 238 -38.03 -50.01 20.15
N GLU A 239 -38.40 -48.88 20.75
CA GLU A 239 -37.47 -47.77 21.00
C GLU A 239 -36.61 -48.10 22.24
N LEU A 240 -35.31 -48.30 22.03
CA LEU A 240 -34.36 -48.62 23.08
C LEU A 240 -33.31 -47.52 23.19
N GLU A 241 -32.96 -47.16 24.41
CA GLU A 241 -31.87 -46.24 24.69
C GLU A 241 -30.53 -47.02 24.65
N VAL A 242 -29.65 -46.65 23.74
CA VAL A 242 -28.42 -47.37 23.43
C VAL A 242 -27.21 -46.43 23.50
N ASP A 243 -26.05 -47.01 23.80
CA ASP A 243 -24.77 -46.32 23.70
C ASP A 243 -24.26 -46.43 22.26
N MET A 244 -24.17 -45.30 21.58
CA MET A 244 -23.66 -45.15 20.23
C MET A 244 -22.14 -44.93 20.27
N LEU A 245 -21.45 -45.60 19.36
CA LEU A 245 -20.04 -45.41 19.06
C LEU A 245 -19.91 -44.97 17.61
N HIS A 246 -19.38 -43.77 17.42
CA HIS A 246 -19.12 -43.16 16.13
C HIS A 246 -17.60 -43.08 15.91
N ILE A 247 -17.15 -43.60 14.76
CA ILE A 247 -15.72 -43.70 14.41
C ILE A 247 -15.53 -43.12 13.02
N GLY A 248 -15.40 -41.80 12.98
CA GLY A 248 -15.38 -41.05 11.73
C GLY A 248 -16.56 -41.44 10.82
N ARG A 249 -16.35 -41.36 9.52
CA ARG A 249 -17.35 -41.80 8.52
C ARG A 249 -17.24 -43.28 8.14
N ILE A 250 -16.60 -44.09 8.96
CA ILE A 250 -16.30 -45.49 8.61
C ILE A 250 -17.30 -46.43 9.27
N ALA A 251 -17.62 -46.19 10.53
CA ALA A 251 -18.51 -47.06 11.29
C ALA A 251 -19.33 -46.27 12.31
N LEU A 252 -20.61 -46.63 12.38
CA LEU A 252 -21.53 -46.25 13.43
C LEU A 252 -22.11 -47.52 14.03
N VAL A 253 -21.91 -47.71 15.34
CA VAL A 253 -22.23 -48.94 16.05
C VAL A 253 -23.03 -48.58 17.30
N TYR A 254 -23.98 -49.42 17.69
CA TYR A 254 -24.63 -49.32 19.00
C TYR A 254 -24.34 -50.52 19.87
N GLN A 255 -24.47 -50.31 21.18
CA GLN A 255 -24.58 -51.36 22.17
C GLN A 255 -25.71 -51.00 23.15
N THR A 256 -26.58 -51.95 23.47
CA THR A 256 -27.59 -51.74 24.51
C THR A 256 -26.92 -51.53 25.87
N ARG A 257 -27.57 -50.80 26.79
CA ARG A 257 -27.00 -50.51 28.12
C ARG A 257 -26.64 -51.78 28.91
N ASP A 258 -27.39 -52.85 28.72
CA ASP A 258 -27.13 -54.15 29.33
C ASP A 258 -25.94 -54.88 28.68
N GLY A 259 -25.47 -54.42 27.52
CA GLY A 259 -24.33 -54.96 26.78
C GLY A 259 -24.61 -56.26 26.03
N VAL A 260 -25.87 -56.72 26.04
CA VAL A 260 -26.30 -58.00 25.46
C VAL A 260 -26.51 -57.90 23.95
N GLU A 261 -26.91 -56.74 23.43
CA GLU A 261 -27.14 -56.56 22.00
C GLU A 261 -26.20 -55.48 21.46
N SER A 262 -25.70 -55.71 20.26
CA SER A 262 -24.86 -54.78 19.53
C SER A 262 -25.19 -54.88 18.06
N GLY A 263 -25.13 -53.75 17.36
CA GLY A 263 -25.40 -53.70 15.93
C GLY A 263 -24.62 -52.59 15.27
N MET A 264 -24.46 -52.69 13.95
CA MET A 264 -23.78 -51.71 13.11
C MET A 264 -24.76 -51.15 12.11
N TRP A 265 -24.61 -49.87 11.78
CA TRP A 265 -25.35 -49.26 10.69
C TRP A 265 -24.80 -49.77 9.35
N ASP A 266 -25.65 -50.37 8.53
CA ASP A 266 -25.31 -50.67 7.15
C ASP A 266 -25.74 -49.51 6.26
N HIS A 267 -24.77 -48.87 5.60
CA HIS A 267 -25.02 -47.75 4.70
C HIS A 267 -25.79 -48.15 3.44
N ALA A 268 -25.59 -49.38 2.94
CA ALA A 268 -26.25 -49.84 1.72
C ALA A 268 -27.72 -50.24 1.94
N ALA A 269 -28.02 -50.80 3.12
CA ALA A 269 -29.37 -51.18 3.49
C ALA A 269 -30.14 -50.06 4.21
N GLU A 270 -29.45 -48.99 4.65
CA GLU A 270 -30.00 -47.93 5.51
C GLU A 270 -30.70 -48.51 6.76
N GLU A 271 -30.16 -49.60 7.30
CA GLU A 271 -30.73 -50.35 8.40
C GLU A 271 -29.67 -50.77 9.43
N TRP A 272 -30.13 -51.01 10.66
CA TRP A 272 -29.31 -51.56 11.72
C TRP A 272 -29.18 -53.07 11.57
N VAL A 273 -27.95 -53.56 11.38
CA VAL A 273 -27.65 -54.98 11.29
C VAL A 273 -27.08 -55.48 12.63
N PRO A 274 -27.67 -56.52 13.25
CA PRO A 274 -27.15 -57.06 14.50
C PRO A 274 -25.78 -57.70 14.29
N LEU A 275 -24.90 -57.53 15.27
CA LEU A 275 -23.55 -58.06 15.27
C LEU A 275 -23.46 -59.33 16.13
N ASP A 276 -22.54 -60.21 15.74
CA ASP A 276 -22.22 -61.41 16.50
C ASP A 276 -21.67 -61.10 17.90
N GLU A 277 -21.86 -62.04 18.83
CA GLU A 277 -21.43 -61.92 20.23
C GLU A 277 -19.91 -61.65 20.37
N SER A 278 -19.10 -62.13 19.43
CA SER A 278 -17.65 -61.88 19.43
C SER A 278 -17.26 -60.40 19.42
N TYR A 279 -18.14 -59.50 18.97
CA TYR A 279 -17.90 -58.06 18.91
C TYR A 279 -18.33 -57.30 20.18
N ARG A 280 -19.10 -57.90 21.09
CA ARG A 280 -19.62 -57.23 22.31
C ARG A 280 -18.51 -56.68 23.21
N LYS A 281 -17.46 -57.48 23.47
CA LYS A 281 -16.33 -57.09 24.33
C LYS A 281 -15.48 -55.98 23.69
N PRO A 282 -15.06 -56.09 22.41
CA PRO A 282 -14.35 -55.01 21.73
C PRO A 282 -15.14 -53.68 21.67
N ILE A 283 -16.43 -53.72 21.37
CA ILE A 283 -17.29 -52.51 21.30
C ILE A 283 -17.37 -51.84 22.67
N LYS A 284 -17.62 -52.62 23.73
CA LYS A 284 -17.64 -52.09 25.10
C LYS A 284 -16.33 -51.40 25.48
N LYS A 285 -15.19 -51.97 25.06
CA LYS A 285 -13.88 -51.35 25.26
C LYS A 285 -13.73 -50.07 24.46
N ALA A 286 -14.14 -50.07 23.19
CA ALA A 286 -14.07 -48.90 22.32
C ALA A 286 -14.96 -47.75 22.83
N LEU A 287 -16.17 -48.05 23.32
CA LEU A 287 -17.04 -47.11 24.02
C LEU A 287 -16.34 -46.51 25.25
N ALA A 288 -15.70 -47.33 26.08
CA ALA A 288 -14.95 -46.83 27.24
C ALA A 288 -13.78 -45.91 26.84
N VAL A 289 -13.06 -46.22 25.75
CA VAL A 289 -12.00 -45.36 25.22
C VAL A 289 -12.56 -44.05 24.67
N ALA A 290 -13.64 -44.09 23.89
CA ALA A 290 -14.30 -42.91 23.34
C ALA A 290 -14.88 -42.00 24.44
N GLN A 291 -15.38 -42.58 25.53
CA GLN A 291 -15.81 -41.87 26.73
C GLN A 291 -14.64 -41.40 27.63
N LYS A 292 -13.38 -41.63 27.21
CA LYS A 292 -12.15 -41.31 27.97
C LYS A 292 -12.07 -42.00 29.34
N LYS A 293 -12.77 -43.12 29.52
CA LYS A 293 -12.74 -43.97 30.72
C LYS A 293 -11.62 -45.03 30.66
N ALA A 294 -11.05 -45.26 29.49
CA ALA A 294 -9.95 -46.20 29.27
C ALA A 294 -8.88 -45.58 28.36
N ALA A 295 -7.63 -46.02 28.53
CA ALA A 295 -6.52 -45.61 27.68
C ALA A 295 -6.64 -46.22 26.28
N ALA A 296 -6.28 -45.45 25.26
CA ALA A 296 -6.26 -45.87 23.86
C ALA A 296 -4.97 -46.66 23.49
N ASP A 297 -4.40 -47.44 24.42
CA ASP A 297 -3.11 -48.12 24.18
C ASP A 297 -3.25 -49.47 23.44
N THR A 298 -4.47 -50.02 23.40
CA THR A 298 -4.72 -51.34 22.81
C THR A 298 -5.43 -51.24 21.45
N LEU A 299 -5.06 -52.13 20.54
CA LEU A 299 -5.77 -52.36 19.28
C LEU A 299 -7.25 -52.68 19.53
N LEU A 300 -8.14 -51.91 18.92
CA LEU A 300 -9.59 -52.11 18.95
C LEU A 300 -10.00 -52.91 17.71
N ARG A 301 -10.62 -54.08 17.92
CA ARG A 301 -11.21 -54.87 16.83
C ARG A 301 -12.63 -54.41 16.62
N LEU A 302 -12.88 -53.72 15.51
CA LEU A 302 -14.19 -53.16 15.18
C LEU A 302 -14.75 -53.85 13.93
N PRO A 303 -16.08 -54.03 13.85
CA PRO A 303 -16.71 -54.43 12.61
C PRO A 303 -16.62 -53.25 11.64
N LEU A 304 -16.04 -53.47 10.47
CA LEU A 304 -15.94 -52.47 9.41
C LEU A 304 -16.53 -53.09 8.16
N THR A 305 -17.45 -52.38 7.51
CA THR A 305 -17.93 -52.75 6.18
C THR A 305 -16.82 -52.46 5.16
N ALA A 306 -16.65 -53.35 4.17
CA ALA A 306 -15.68 -53.10 3.10
C ALA A 306 -16.07 -51.81 2.32
N PRO A 307 -15.09 -50.99 1.91
CA PRO A 307 -15.38 -49.79 1.13
C PRO A 307 -16.12 -50.15 -0.16
N ILE A 308 -17.19 -49.42 -0.46
CA ILE A 308 -17.87 -49.54 -1.75
C ILE A 308 -16.91 -48.97 -2.81
N PRO A 309 -16.50 -49.74 -3.83
CA PRO A 309 -15.60 -49.23 -4.87
C PRO A 309 -16.29 -48.09 -5.61
N GLY A 310 -15.69 -46.89 -5.56
CA GLY A 310 -16.20 -45.74 -6.29
C GLY A 310 -16.25 -46.05 -7.78
N LYS A 311 -17.45 -45.97 -8.38
CA LYS A 311 -17.58 -45.97 -9.83
C LYS A 311 -16.98 -44.66 -10.33
N MET A 312 -15.77 -44.73 -10.86
CA MET A 312 -15.19 -43.65 -11.65
C MET A 312 -16.06 -43.55 -12.91
N GLU A 313 -17.06 -42.68 -12.89
CA GLU A 313 -17.74 -42.25 -14.10
C GLU A 313 -16.68 -41.56 -14.96
N THR A 314 -16.16 -42.28 -15.95
CA THR A 314 -15.31 -41.69 -16.97
C THR A 314 -16.15 -40.65 -17.69
N ALA A 315 -15.88 -39.37 -17.41
CA ALA A 315 -16.45 -38.26 -18.15
C ALA A 315 -16.24 -38.51 -19.66
N LYS A 316 -17.34 -38.56 -20.40
CA LYS A 316 -17.35 -38.65 -21.86
C LYS A 316 -17.23 -37.26 -22.48
#